data_AF-A0A1E4CQC1-F1
#
_entry.id   AF-A0A1E4CQC1-F1
#
_cell.length_a   1.000
_cell.length_b   1.000
_cell.length_c   1.000
_cell.angle_alpha   90.00
_cell.angle_beta   90.00
_cell.angle_gamma   90.00
#
_symmetry.space_group_name_H-M   'P 1'
#
loop_
_entity.id
_entity.type
_entity.pdbx_description
1 polymer ?
#
loop_
_entity_poly.entity_id
_entity_poly.type
_entity_poly.pdbx_seq_one_letter_code
_entity_poly.pdbx_strand_id
1 'polypeptide(L)'
;GPSNAAAVDLVDRWPDWSMSSALVVGPAQSGKSHLAHVWQLRSEAAMLDAATLDEMHVPELMVRSAVVVEDIDRGIRSEKALFHLLNLAREQRTSLLLTSRAPAGELTIALPDLRSRLRALAMTEIGPPDQTLLTAVLVKLLSDRQITVAPTVVHYLARELDRSFAAAASLVEAIDRLSLARRRPVTRALAAEALAELRAAERAEKSH
;
A
#
# COMPACT_ATOMS: atom_id res chain seq x y z
N GLY A 1 3.46 -13.39 6.68
CA GLY A 1 2.21 -14.17 6.59
C GLY A 1 1.92 -14.60 5.17
N PRO A 2 1.15 -15.67 4.94
CA PRO A 2 0.86 -16.17 3.59
C PRO A 2 0.11 -15.16 2.70
N SER A 3 -0.67 -14.24 3.28
CA SER A 3 -1.46 -13.23 2.53
C SER A 3 -0.63 -12.24 1.73
N ASN A 4 0.62 -12.01 2.13
CA ASN A 4 1.53 -11.06 1.49
C ASN A 4 2.78 -11.76 0.94
N ALA A 5 2.88 -13.08 1.08
CA ALA A 5 4.07 -13.84 0.66
C ALA A 5 4.32 -13.66 -0.84
N ALA A 6 3.30 -13.83 -1.68
CA ALA A 6 3.44 -13.63 -3.13
C ALA A 6 3.90 -12.21 -3.50
N ALA A 7 3.45 -11.21 -2.74
CA ALA A 7 3.75 -9.80 -2.99
C ALA A 7 5.16 -9.40 -2.52
N VAL A 8 5.58 -9.96 -1.38
CA VAL A 8 6.97 -9.87 -0.92
C VAL A 8 7.89 -10.60 -1.90
N ASP A 9 7.53 -11.81 -2.33
CA ASP A 9 8.28 -12.58 -3.33
C ASP A 9 8.39 -11.85 -4.67
N LEU A 10 7.39 -11.06 -5.07
CA LEU A 10 7.47 -10.20 -6.24
C LEU A 10 8.56 -9.14 -6.03
N VAL A 11 8.50 -8.39 -4.93
CA VAL A 11 9.51 -7.36 -4.63
C VAL A 11 10.91 -7.94 -4.46
N ASP A 12 11.03 -9.12 -3.84
CA ASP A 12 12.31 -9.79 -3.61
C ASP A 12 12.93 -10.37 -4.86
N ARG A 13 12.11 -10.76 -5.84
CA ARG A 13 12.59 -11.18 -7.17
C ARG A 13 13.08 -10.03 -8.03
N TRP A 14 12.92 -8.77 -7.63
CA TRP A 14 13.53 -7.66 -8.37
C TRP A 14 15.07 -7.70 -8.22
N PRO A 15 15.86 -7.52 -9.30
CA PRO A 15 15.46 -7.09 -10.64
C PRO A 15 15.11 -8.20 -11.65
N ASP A 16 15.08 -9.46 -11.24
CA ASP A 16 14.84 -10.66 -12.07
C ASP A 16 13.36 -10.91 -12.41
N TRP A 17 12.56 -9.84 -12.58
CA TRP A 17 11.17 -9.98 -13.01
C TRP A 17 11.08 -10.53 -14.45
N SER A 18 10.06 -11.35 -14.72
CA SER A 18 9.81 -11.88 -16.06
C SER A 18 9.47 -10.78 -17.08
N MET A 19 8.92 -9.67 -16.58
CA MET A 19 8.64 -8.45 -17.31
C MET A 19 9.27 -7.28 -16.57
N SER A 20 9.69 -6.23 -17.27
CA SER A 20 10.16 -4.97 -16.68
C SER A 20 9.10 -4.24 -15.84
N SER A 21 7.87 -4.76 -15.79
CA SER A 21 6.74 -4.11 -15.13
C SER A 21 5.86 -5.13 -14.42
N ALA A 22 5.39 -4.75 -13.24
CA ALA A 22 4.53 -5.57 -12.40
C ALA A 22 3.34 -4.78 -11.86
N LEU A 23 2.23 -5.48 -11.62
CA LEU A 23 0.99 -4.92 -11.07
C LEU A 23 0.68 -5.57 -9.72
N VAL A 24 0.54 -4.75 -8.69
CA VAL A 24 0.10 -5.15 -7.36
C VAL A 24 -1.36 -4.80 -7.19
N VAL A 25 -2.20 -5.82 -6.99
CA VAL A 25 -3.66 -5.67 -6.82
C VAL A 25 -4.06 -6.02 -5.39
N GLY A 26 -5.06 -5.34 -4.86
CA GLY A 26 -5.61 -5.69 -3.55
C GLY A 26 -6.54 -4.61 -3.01
N PRO A 27 -7.40 -4.94 -2.02
CA PRO A 27 -8.39 -4.00 -1.52
C PRO A 27 -7.75 -2.74 -0.91
N ALA A 28 -8.56 -1.72 -0.66
CA ALA A 28 -8.12 -0.57 0.10
C ALA A 28 -7.48 -1.03 1.43
N GLN A 29 -6.38 -0.39 1.83
CA GLN A 29 -5.71 -0.63 3.11
C GLN A 29 -5.09 -2.04 3.29
N SER A 30 -4.94 -2.83 2.22
CA SER A 30 -4.27 -4.14 2.25
C SER A 30 -2.73 -4.07 2.30
N GLY A 31 -2.14 -2.88 2.12
CA GLY A 31 -0.69 -2.66 2.20
C GLY A 31 0.02 -2.50 0.87
N LYS A 32 -0.70 -2.28 -0.24
CA LYS A 32 -0.11 -2.00 -1.56
C LYS A 32 0.92 -0.86 -1.52
N SER A 33 0.55 0.31 -0.99
CA SER A 33 1.45 1.46 -0.86
C SER A 33 2.64 1.17 0.06
N HIS A 34 2.47 0.36 1.10
CA HIS A 34 3.58 -0.07 1.95
C HIS A 34 4.58 -0.93 1.16
N LEU A 35 4.08 -1.91 0.40
CA LEU A 35 4.92 -2.74 -0.47
C LEU A 35 5.62 -1.90 -1.54
N ALA A 36 4.89 -0.96 -2.16
CA ALA A 36 5.43 -0.04 -3.14
C ALA A 36 6.56 0.81 -2.55
N HIS A 37 6.38 1.30 -1.31
CA HIS A 37 7.40 2.06 -0.59
C HIS A 37 8.62 1.19 -0.19
N VAL A 38 8.41 -0.06 0.22
CA VAL A 38 9.52 -0.99 0.48
C VAL A 38 10.34 -1.23 -0.78
N TRP A 39 9.70 -1.41 -1.93
CA TRP A 39 10.40 -1.53 -3.20
C TRP A 39 11.09 -0.21 -3.59
N GLN A 40 10.41 0.93 -3.42
CA GLN A 40 10.95 2.27 -3.67
C GLN A 40 12.26 2.52 -2.91
N LEU A 41 12.32 2.17 -1.62
CA LEU A 41 13.52 2.33 -0.81
C LEU A 41 14.69 1.46 -1.29
N ARG A 42 14.40 0.32 -1.93
CA ARG A 42 15.41 -0.59 -2.49
C ARG A 42 15.87 -0.21 -3.89
N SER A 43 14.96 0.28 -4.72
CA SER A 43 15.20 0.57 -6.14
C SER A 43 15.45 2.06 -6.41
N GLU A 44 15.34 2.90 -5.39
CA GLU A 44 15.36 4.37 -5.48
C GLU A 44 14.32 4.92 -6.47
N ALA A 45 13.18 4.23 -6.58
CA ALA A 45 12.16 4.58 -7.55
C ALA A 45 11.57 5.98 -7.31
N ALA A 46 11.31 6.70 -8.40
CA ALA A 46 10.37 7.81 -8.34
C ALA A 46 8.96 7.26 -8.07
N MET A 47 8.18 7.95 -7.24
CA MET A 47 6.83 7.49 -6.86
C MET A 47 5.84 8.63 -7.06
N LEU A 48 4.73 8.33 -7.72
CA LEU A 48 3.67 9.29 -8.04
C LEU A 48 2.31 8.60 -8.18
N ASP A 49 1.24 9.37 -8.03
CA ASP A 49 -0.12 8.90 -8.28
C ASP A 49 -0.46 8.94 -9.77
N ALA A 50 -1.20 7.94 -10.26
CA ALA A 50 -1.71 7.91 -11.64
C ALA A 50 -2.54 9.14 -12.03
N ALA A 51 -3.20 9.77 -11.05
CA ALA A 51 -3.98 11.01 -11.24
C ALA A 51 -3.11 12.25 -11.50
N THR A 52 -1.81 12.17 -11.21
CA THR A 52 -0.82 13.24 -11.42
C THR A 52 0.07 13.00 -12.63
N LEU A 53 0.08 11.78 -13.15
CA LEU A 53 0.90 11.39 -14.30
C LEU A 53 0.47 12.11 -15.58
N ASP A 54 1.40 12.89 -16.14
CA ASP A 54 1.27 13.47 -17.48
C ASP A 54 2.51 13.19 -18.34
N GLU A 55 2.45 13.58 -19.61
CA GLU A 55 3.48 13.33 -20.61
C GLU A 55 4.76 14.14 -20.39
N MET A 56 4.67 15.30 -19.71
CA MET A 56 5.81 16.18 -19.45
C MET A 56 6.71 15.62 -18.35
N HIS A 57 6.15 14.88 -17.39
CA HIS A 57 6.94 14.23 -16.33
C HIS A 57 7.68 12.98 -16.81
N VAL A 58 7.27 12.36 -17.93
CA VAL A 58 7.85 11.09 -18.36
C VAL A 58 9.37 11.16 -18.57
N PRO A 59 9.94 12.14 -19.30
CA PRO A 59 11.39 12.21 -19.48
C PRO A 59 12.19 12.24 -18.17
N GLU A 60 11.72 12.97 -17.15
CA GLU A 60 12.40 13.05 -15.85
C GLU A 60 12.32 11.72 -15.08
N LEU A 61 11.15 11.07 -15.11
CA LEU A 61 10.94 9.75 -14.52
C LEU A 61 11.81 8.69 -15.20
N MET A 62 12.17 8.88 -16.47
CA MET A 62 13.00 7.95 -17.25
C MET A 62 14.50 8.09 -17.01
N VAL A 63 14.96 9.20 -16.41
CA VAL A 63 16.33 9.26 -15.88
C VAL A 63 16.50 8.28 -14.70
N ARG A 64 15.40 7.85 -14.08
CA ARG A 64 15.42 6.86 -13.00
C ARG A 64 15.33 5.44 -13.56
N SER A 65 16.05 4.52 -12.93
CA SER A 65 16.01 3.10 -13.26
C SER A 65 14.73 2.40 -12.79
N ALA A 66 13.93 3.05 -11.94
CA ALA A 66 12.70 2.50 -11.39
C ALA A 66 11.64 3.58 -11.14
N VAL A 67 10.37 3.22 -11.35
CA VAL A 67 9.21 4.10 -11.13
C VAL A 67 8.07 3.32 -10.48
N VAL A 68 7.37 3.94 -9.54
CA VAL A 68 6.11 3.47 -8.95
C VAL A 68 4.99 4.39 -9.41
N VAL A 69 3.92 3.84 -9.99
CA VAL A 69 2.68 4.58 -10.23
C VAL A 69 1.57 4.00 -9.38
N GLU A 70 1.10 4.79 -8.41
CA GLU A 70 0.08 4.38 -7.45
C GLU A 70 -1.35 4.57 -7.98
N ASP A 71 -2.27 3.73 -7.48
CA ASP A 71 -3.72 3.90 -7.58
C ASP A 71 -4.25 4.06 -9.04
N ILE A 72 -3.78 3.22 -9.98
CA ILE A 72 -4.21 3.29 -11.39
C ILE A 72 -5.71 3.03 -11.59
N ASP A 73 -6.39 2.43 -10.60
CA ASP A 73 -7.85 2.25 -10.60
C ASP A 73 -8.64 3.52 -10.27
N ARG A 74 -8.01 4.53 -9.68
CA ARG A 74 -8.69 5.74 -9.21
C ARG A 74 -8.75 6.86 -10.26
N GLY A 75 -8.28 6.56 -11.47
CA GLY A 75 -8.24 7.48 -12.61
C GLY A 75 -6.80 7.80 -13.01
N ILE A 76 -6.53 7.63 -14.31
CA ILE A 76 -5.24 7.94 -14.92
C ILE A 76 -5.37 9.27 -15.65
N ARG A 77 -4.56 10.27 -15.30
CA ARG A 77 -4.62 11.59 -15.94
C ARG A 77 -4.28 11.53 -17.42
N SER A 78 -3.17 10.88 -17.79
CA SER A 78 -2.82 10.61 -19.18
C SER A 78 -2.53 9.12 -19.39
N GLU A 79 -3.46 8.43 -20.03
CA GLU A 79 -3.25 7.04 -20.47
C GLU A 79 -2.09 6.92 -21.47
N LYS A 80 -1.85 7.96 -22.27
CA LYS A 80 -0.71 8.00 -23.20
C LYS A 80 0.62 8.04 -22.44
N ALA A 81 0.71 8.83 -21.37
CA ALA A 81 1.89 8.88 -20.52
C ALA A 81 2.17 7.51 -19.87
N LEU A 82 1.15 6.86 -19.30
CA LEU A 82 1.31 5.53 -18.71
C LEU A 82 1.72 4.48 -19.75
N PHE A 83 1.12 4.53 -20.95
CA PHE A 83 1.50 3.65 -22.04
C PHE A 83 2.96 3.86 -22.47
N HIS A 84 3.41 5.12 -22.54
CA HIS A 84 4.79 5.44 -22.86
C HIS A 84 5.74 4.90 -21.78
N LEU A 85 5.44 5.09 -20.49
CA LEU A 85 6.22 4.52 -19.38
C LEU A 85 6.36 3.00 -19.48
N LEU A 86 5.27 2.28 -19.78
CA LEU A 86 5.29 0.82 -19.95
C LEU A 86 6.19 0.37 -21.10
N ASN A 87 6.14 1.09 -22.23
CA ASN A 87 7.00 0.78 -23.38
C ASN A 87 8.47 1.05 -23.06
N LEU A 88 8.76 2.18 -22.41
CA LEU A 88 10.12 2.55 -22.04
C LEU A 88 10.72 1.62 -20.99
N ALA A 89 9.93 1.18 -19.99
CA ALA A 89 10.37 0.16 -19.03
C ALA A 89 10.90 -1.10 -19.73
N ARG A 90 10.19 -1.53 -20.77
CA ARG A 90 10.58 -2.70 -21.57
C ARG A 90 11.81 -2.46 -22.44
N GLU A 91 11.94 -1.28 -23.04
CA GLU A 91 13.00 -0.95 -23.99
C GLU A 91 14.33 -0.57 -23.31
N GLN A 92 14.26 0.16 -22.21
CA GLN A 92 15.41 0.72 -21.49
C GLN A 92 15.82 -0.11 -20.27
N ARG A 93 15.18 -1.28 -20.05
CA ARG A 93 15.38 -2.14 -18.88
C ARG A 93 15.17 -1.41 -17.54
N THR A 94 14.29 -0.41 -17.51
CA THR A 94 13.86 0.22 -16.25
C THR A 94 12.69 -0.57 -15.67
N SER A 95 12.49 -0.49 -14.36
CA SER A 95 11.45 -1.23 -13.67
C SER A 95 10.24 -0.35 -13.35
N LEU A 96 9.03 -0.86 -13.58
CA LEU A 96 7.79 -0.14 -13.27
C LEU A 96 6.90 -0.97 -12.36
N LEU A 97 6.53 -0.43 -11.20
CA LEU A 97 5.56 -1.05 -10.30
C LEU A 97 4.27 -0.24 -10.33
N LEU A 98 3.15 -0.91 -10.60
CA LEU A 98 1.82 -0.31 -10.59
C LEU A 98 1.03 -0.83 -9.38
N THR A 99 0.23 0.03 -8.75
CA THR A 99 -0.72 -0.42 -7.72
C THR A 99 -2.17 -0.16 -8.14
N SER A 100 -3.05 -1.10 -7.81
CA SER A 100 -4.47 -1.02 -8.16
C SER A 100 -5.34 -1.72 -7.12
N ARG A 101 -6.60 -1.30 -6.97
CA ARG A 101 -7.61 -2.06 -6.20
C ARG A 101 -8.27 -3.16 -7.00
N ALA A 102 -8.30 -3.03 -8.32
CA ALA A 102 -8.93 -3.98 -9.23
C ALA A 102 -7.91 -4.53 -10.24
N PRO A 103 -8.10 -5.75 -10.75
CA PRO A 103 -7.24 -6.30 -11.79
C PRO A 103 -7.34 -5.47 -13.08
N ALA A 104 -6.29 -5.49 -13.91
CA ALA A 104 -6.23 -4.75 -15.18
C ALA A 104 -7.41 -5.01 -16.12
N GLY A 105 -8.05 -6.19 -16.01
CA GLY A 105 -9.24 -6.55 -16.79
C GLY A 105 -10.47 -5.70 -16.49
N GLU A 106 -10.58 -5.19 -15.26
CA GLU A 106 -11.72 -4.44 -14.72
C GLU A 106 -11.53 -2.92 -14.79
N LEU A 107 -10.33 -2.45 -15.16
CA LEU A 107 -10.05 -1.03 -15.29
C LEU A 107 -10.71 -0.44 -16.54
N THR A 108 -11.37 0.70 -16.38
CA THR A 108 -11.89 1.50 -17.49
C THR A 108 -10.74 2.26 -18.16
N ILE A 109 -10.14 1.64 -19.17
CA ILE A 109 -9.04 2.21 -19.95
C ILE A 109 -9.52 2.50 -21.37
N ALA A 110 -9.47 3.74 -21.83
CA ALA A 110 -9.94 4.14 -23.16
C ALA A 110 -9.00 3.66 -24.28
N LEU A 111 -7.70 3.76 -24.06
CA LEU A 111 -6.64 3.44 -25.02
C LEU A 111 -6.47 1.90 -25.14
N PRO A 112 -6.78 1.30 -26.31
CA PRO A 112 -6.75 -0.16 -26.46
C PRO A 112 -5.37 -0.78 -26.23
N ASP A 113 -4.31 -0.10 -26.68
CA ASP A 113 -2.94 -0.58 -26.53
C ASP A 113 -2.49 -0.61 -25.07
N LEU A 114 -2.85 0.41 -24.29
CA LEU A 114 -2.59 0.43 -22.85
C LEU A 114 -3.31 -0.72 -22.16
N ARG A 115 -4.60 -0.92 -22.50
CA ARG A 115 -5.40 -2.00 -21.93
C ARG A 115 -4.77 -3.37 -22.19
N SER A 116 -4.31 -3.61 -23.42
CA SER A 116 -3.61 -4.84 -23.80
C SER A 116 -2.33 -5.04 -22.98
N ARG A 117 -1.54 -3.97 -22.79
CA ARG A 117 -0.29 -4.02 -22.03
C ARG A 117 -0.50 -4.26 -20.54
N LEU A 118 -1.47 -3.59 -19.92
CA LEU A 118 -1.80 -3.79 -18.51
C LEU A 118 -2.24 -5.23 -18.23
N ARG A 119 -3.00 -5.85 -19.15
CA ARG A 119 -3.44 -7.26 -19.04
C ARG A 119 -2.31 -8.27 -19.18
N ALA A 120 -1.20 -7.88 -19.82
CA ALA A 120 -0.03 -8.74 -20.00
C ALA A 120 0.99 -8.63 -18.85
N LEU A 121 0.76 -7.74 -17.87
CA LEU A 121 1.67 -7.56 -16.74
C LEU A 121 1.66 -8.78 -15.81
N ALA A 122 2.81 -9.04 -15.20
CA ALA A 122 2.87 -9.93 -14.05
C ALA A 122 2.05 -9.29 -12.91
N MET A 123 0.94 -9.93 -12.56
CA MET A 123 0.04 -9.47 -11.51
C MET A 123 0.26 -10.27 -10.23
N THR A 124 0.26 -9.61 -9.08
CA THR A 124 0.23 -10.25 -7.77
C THR A 124 -0.84 -9.62 -6.91
N GLU A 125 -1.62 -10.46 -6.25
CA GLU A 125 -2.67 -10.03 -5.33
C GLU A 125 -2.15 -9.99 -3.89
N ILE A 126 -2.53 -8.94 -3.17
CA ILE A 126 -2.31 -8.78 -1.73
C ILE A 126 -3.65 -8.91 -1.02
N GLY A 127 -3.76 -9.93 -0.18
CA GLY A 127 -4.87 -10.08 0.74
C GLY A 127 -4.75 -9.15 1.95
N PRO A 128 -5.79 -9.03 2.78
CA PRO A 128 -5.66 -8.34 4.07
C PRO A 128 -4.54 -8.98 4.91
N PRO A 129 -3.79 -8.20 5.73
CA PRO A 129 -2.73 -8.73 6.58
C PRO A 129 -3.25 -9.83 7.52
N ASP A 130 -2.45 -10.88 7.67
CA ASP A 130 -2.71 -11.88 8.71
C ASP A 130 -2.43 -11.34 10.12
N GLN A 131 -2.83 -12.14 11.11
CA GLN A 131 -2.72 -11.76 12.52
C GLN A 131 -1.28 -11.46 12.95
N THR A 132 -0.34 -12.24 12.45
CA THR A 132 1.08 -12.13 12.77
C THR A 132 1.66 -10.83 12.24
N LEU A 133 1.39 -10.51 10.96
CA LEU A 133 1.84 -9.29 10.32
C LEU A 133 1.19 -8.05 10.95
N LEU A 134 -0.10 -8.11 11.25
CA LEU A 134 -0.80 -7.01 11.91
C LEU A 134 -0.22 -6.73 13.30
N THR A 135 0.10 -7.78 14.06
CA THR A 135 0.78 -7.66 15.37
C THR A 135 2.14 -6.99 15.22
N ALA A 136 2.97 -7.44 14.26
CA ALA A 136 4.29 -6.87 14.02
C ALA A 136 4.22 -5.39 13.62
N VAL A 137 3.25 -5.03 12.77
CA VAL A 137 3.05 -3.62 12.38
C VAL A 137 2.58 -2.78 13.54
N LEU A 138 1.65 -3.26 14.38
CA LEU A 138 1.25 -2.53 15.59
C LEU A 138 2.43 -2.27 16.52
N VAL A 139 3.28 -3.28 16.77
CA VAL A 139 4.51 -3.10 17.57
C VAL A 139 5.40 -2.02 16.95
N LYS A 140 5.63 -2.07 15.63
CA LYS A 140 6.46 -1.10 14.93
C LYS A 140 5.89 0.31 15.05
N LEU A 141 4.62 0.52 14.69
CA LEU A 141 3.98 1.83 14.71
C LEU A 141 3.94 2.46 16.12
N LEU A 142 3.72 1.66 17.16
CA LEU A 142 3.80 2.11 18.55
C LEU A 142 5.24 2.50 18.92
N SER A 143 6.22 1.69 18.52
CA SER A 143 7.64 1.92 18.82
C SER A 143 8.19 3.15 18.09
N ASP A 144 7.81 3.38 16.83
CA ASP A 144 8.16 4.57 16.04
C ASP A 144 7.69 5.86 16.73
N ARG A 145 6.63 5.78 17.54
CA ARG A 145 6.09 6.87 18.39
C ARG A 145 6.61 6.84 19.83
N GLN A 146 7.57 5.97 20.14
CA GLN A 146 8.13 5.76 21.49
C GLN A 146 7.08 5.32 22.53
N ILE A 147 5.97 4.73 22.09
CA ILE A 147 4.91 4.22 22.96
C ILE A 147 5.22 2.77 23.35
N THR A 148 5.52 2.54 24.62
CA THR A 148 5.74 1.19 25.15
C THR A 148 4.41 0.56 25.58
N VAL A 149 4.12 -0.63 25.05
CA VAL A 149 2.88 -1.37 25.31
C VAL A 149 3.19 -2.81 25.68
N ALA A 150 2.49 -3.37 26.68
CA ALA A 150 2.67 -4.77 27.06
C ALA A 150 2.29 -5.71 25.90
N PRO A 151 3.04 -6.80 25.64
CA PRO A 151 2.76 -7.72 24.52
C PRO A 151 1.33 -8.26 24.50
N THR A 152 0.74 -8.49 25.68
CA THR A 152 -0.64 -8.96 25.83
C THR A 152 -1.68 -7.95 25.32
N VAL A 153 -1.41 -6.65 25.45
CA VAL A 153 -2.28 -5.58 24.94
C VAL A 153 -2.13 -5.47 23.42
N VAL A 154 -0.92 -5.59 22.89
CA VAL A 154 -0.71 -5.60 21.43
C VAL A 154 -1.42 -6.79 20.79
N HIS A 155 -1.32 -7.98 21.38
CA HIS A 155 -2.02 -9.16 20.88
C HIS A 155 -3.55 -9.00 20.93
N TYR A 156 -4.06 -8.39 22.01
CA TYR A 156 -5.48 -8.03 22.11
C TYR A 156 -5.89 -7.06 21.00
N LEU A 157 -5.15 -5.97 20.81
CA LEU A 157 -5.42 -4.99 19.76
C LEU A 157 -5.44 -5.64 18.38
N ALA A 158 -4.41 -6.42 18.06
CA ALA A 158 -4.31 -7.07 16.76
C ALA A 158 -5.50 -8.00 16.50
N ARG A 159 -6.01 -8.70 17.51
CA ARG A 159 -7.11 -9.67 17.35
C ARG A 159 -8.47 -9.00 17.16
N GLU A 160 -8.67 -7.86 17.80
CA GLU A 160 -9.95 -7.15 17.76
C GLU A 160 -10.03 -6.12 16.62
N LEU A 161 -8.89 -5.71 16.08
CA LEU A 161 -8.79 -4.76 14.99
C LEU A 161 -9.17 -5.41 13.66
N ASP A 162 -9.78 -4.63 12.77
CA ASP A 162 -9.96 -5.03 11.38
C ASP A 162 -8.60 -5.31 10.73
N ARG A 163 -8.55 -6.33 9.87
CA ARG A 163 -7.31 -6.78 9.21
C ARG A 163 -6.91 -5.82 8.09
N SER A 164 -6.52 -4.60 8.45
CA SER A 164 -6.04 -3.57 7.53
C SER A 164 -4.92 -2.74 8.18
N PHE A 165 -3.96 -2.29 7.37
CA PHE A 165 -2.86 -1.47 7.89
C PHE A 165 -3.31 -0.06 8.27
N ALA A 166 -4.33 0.47 7.58
CA ALA A 166 -4.88 1.77 7.94
C ALA A 166 -5.62 1.72 9.28
N ALA A 167 -6.37 0.65 9.55
CA ALA A 167 -6.98 0.46 10.87
C ALA A 167 -5.89 0.43 11.96
N ALA A 168 -4.74 -0.19 11.70
CA ALA A 168 -3.61 -0.22 12.64
C ALA A 168 -3.01 1.18 12.84
N ALA A 169 -2.81 1.95 11.77
CA ALA A 169 -2.34 3.33 11.85
C ALA A 169 -3.30 4.23 12.63
N SER A 170 -4.59 4.24 12.28
CA SER A 170 -5.62 5.02 12.96
C SER A 170 -5.79 4.64 14.43
N LEU A 171 -5.71 3.35 14.75
CA LEU A 171 -5.73 2.88 16.14
C LEU A 171 -4.53 3.43 16.93
N VAL A 172 -3.32 3.36 16.37
CA VAL A 172 -2.12 3.87 17.04
C VAL A 172 -2.20 5.39 17.24
N GLU A 173 -2.73 6.13 16.27
CA GLU A 173 -3.00 7.57 16.42
C GLU A 173 -4.01 7.87 17.53
N ALA A 174 -5.08 7.07 17.64
CA ALA A 174 -6.05 7.21 18.72
C ALA A 174 -5.42 6.90 20.09
N ILE A 175 -4.61 5.84 20.18
CA ILE A 175 -3.88 5.49 21.41
C ILE A 175 -2.93 6.61 21.84
N ASP A 176 -2.15 7.14 20.89
CA ASP A 176 -1.20 8.23 21.13
C ASP A 176 -1.90 9.47 21.67
N ARG A 177 -2.96 9.91 20.97
CA ARG A 177 -3.81 11.04 21.39
C ARG A 177 -4.37 10.84 22.80
N LEU A 178 -4.94 9.67 23.10
CA LEU A 178 -5.54 9.38 24.40
C LEU A 178 -4.48 9.28 25.51
N SER A 179 -3.34 8.65 25.24
CA SER A 179 -2.25 8.51 26.20
C SER A 179 -1.67 9.88 26.58
N LEU A 180 -1.46 10.77 25.59
CA LEU A 180 -1.02 12.13 25.80
C LEU A 180 -2.04 12.96 26.57
N ALA A 181 -3.33 12.90 26.20
CA ALA A 181 -4.40 13.64 26.86
C ALA A 181 -4.55 13.24 28.33
N ARG A 182 -4.39 11.95 28.65
CA ARG A 182 -4.52 11.43 30.02
C ARG A 182 -3.22 11.44 30.81
N ARG A 183 -2.08 11.64 30.15
CA ARG A 183 -0.71 11.51 30.71
C ARG A 183 -0.53 10.18 31.45
N ARG A 184 -1.01 9.08 30.84
CA ARG A 184 -1.00 7.74 31.44
C ARG A 184 -0.45 6.70 30.46
N PRO A 185 0.17 5.63 30.99
CA PRO A 185 0.67 4.54 30.16
C PRO A 185 -0.48 3.84 29.44
N VAL A 186 -0.17 3.22 28.30
CA VAL A 186 -1.13 2.47 27.50
C VAL A 186 -1.47 1.16 28.21
N THR A 187 -2.68 1.11 28.77
CA THR A 187 -3.25 -0.08 29.40
C THR A 187 -4.27 -0.76 28.49
N ARG A 188 -4.70 -1.97 28.84
CA ARG A 188 -5.80 -2.65 28.14
C ARG A 188 -7.09 -1.83 28.09
N ALA A 189 -7.37 -1.05 29.13
CA ALA A 189 -8.56 -0.19 29.19
C ALA A 189 -8.49 0.95 28.17
N LEU A 190 -7.36 1.66 28.10
CA LEU A 190 -7.13 2.73 27.12
C LEU A 190 -7.13 2.18 25.69
N ALA A 191 -6.53 1.00 25.48
CA ALA A 191 -6.55 0.31 24.20
C ALA A 191 -7.99 -0.05 23.75
N ALA A 192 -8.85 -0.49 24.66
CA ALA A 192 -10.25 -0.77 24.38
C ALA A 192 -11.05 0.51 24.06
N GLU A 193 -10.78 1.61 24.77
CA GLU A 193 -11.35 2.94 24.51
C GLU A 193 -10.99 3.43 23.10
N ALA A 194 -9.70 3.40 22.74
CA ALA A 194 -9.22 3.77 21.41
C ALA A 194 -9.90 2.94 20.29
N LEU A 195 -10.07 1.64 20.52
CA LEU A 195 -10.74 0.75 19.57
C LEU A 195 -12.24 1.08 19.43
N ALA A 196 -12.89 1.47 20.53
CA ALA A 196 -14.28 1.89 20.51
C ALA A 196 -14.48 3.21 19.74
N GLU A 197 -13.57 4.18 19.92
CA GLU A 197 -13.55 5.43 19.15
C GLU A 197 -13.40 5.17 17.64
N LEU A 198 -12.44 4.31 17.26
CA LEU A 198 -12.21 3.96 15.86
C LEU A 198 -13.47 3.36 15.21
N ARG A 199 -14.08 2.36 15.85
CA ARG A 199 -15.30 1.70 15.36
C ARG A 199 -16.51 2.64 15.31
N ALA A 200 -16.55 3.66 16.18
CA ALA A 200 -17.60 4.67 16.15
C ALA A 200 -17.43 5.60 14.93
N ALA A 201 -16.21 6.02 14.62
CA ALA A 201 -15.90 6.82 13.44
C ALA A 201 -16.25 6.08 12.14
N GLU A 202 -15.85 4.81 12.01
CA GLU A 202 -16.16 3.98 10.83
C GLU A 202 -17.67 3.80 10.60
N ARG A 203 -18.47 3.70 11.67
CA ARG A 203 -19.93 3.63 11.56
C ARG A 203 -20.56 4.95 11.10
N ALA A 204 -19.99 6.08 11.51
CA ALA A 204 -20.46 7.39 11.08
C ALA A 204 -20.19 7.63 9.59
N GLU A 205 -19.02 7.23 9.09
CA GLU A 205 -18.65 7.34 7.67
C GLU A 205 -19.52 6.47 6.76
N LYS A 206 -19.90 5.26 7.19
CA LYS A 206 -20.76 4.34 6.41
C LYS A 206 -22.23 4.78 6.34
N SER A 207 -22.62 5.77 7.14
CA SER A 207 -24.00 6.27 7.22
C SER A 207 -24.21 7.57 6.42
N HIS A 208 -23.17 8.03 5.70
CA HIS A 208 -23.17 9.15 4.76
C HIS A 208 -22.97 8.63 3.33
#